data_AF-A0A9E4IX74-F1
#
_entry.id   AF-A0A9E4IX74-F1
#
_cell.length_a   1.000
_cell.length_b   1.000
_cell.length_c   1.000
_cell.angle_alpha   90.00
_cell.angle_beta   90.00
_cell.angle_gamma   90.00
#
_symmetry.space_group_name_H-M   'P 1'
#
loop_
_entity.id
_entity.type
_entity.pdbx_description
1 polymer ?
#
loop_
_entity_poly.entity_id
_entity_poly.type
_entity_poly.pdbx_seq_one_letter_code
_entity_poly.pdbx_strand_id
1 'polypeptide(L)' 'MPLRGIVFDFDGVIADTEPAHLAAFQDVLADTGLSLSTGDYYDRYLGYDDAG' A
#
# COMPACT_ATOMS: atom_id res chain seq x y z
N MET A 1 -12.41 23.71 23.00
CA MET A 1 -10.99 23.39 23.23
C MET A 1 -10.24 23.57 21.93
N PRO A 2 -9.10 24.28 21.89
CA PRO A 2 -8.33 24.43 20.66
C PRO A 2 -7.62 23.13 20.26
N LEU A 3 -7.39 22.94 18.96
CA LEU A 3 -6.54 21.86 18.43
C LEU A 3 -5.14 21.97 19.05
N ARG A 4 -4.63 20.87 19.61
CA ARG A 4 -3.34 20.85 20.34
C ARG A 4 -2.21 20.14 19.60
N GLY A 5 -2.51 19.48 18.47
CA GLY A 5 -1.53 18.77 17.65
C GLY A 5 -2.19 17.96 16.55
N ILE A 6 -1.37 17.54 15.58
CA ILE A 6 -1.76 16.68 14.45
C ILE A 6 -0.72 15.55 14.36
N VAL A 7 -1.18 14.34 14.14
CA VAL A 7 -0.33 13.18 13.81
C VAL A 7 -0.66 12.80 12.38
N PHE A 8 0.38 12.62 11.57
CA PHE A 8 0.25 12.17 10.20
C PHE A 8 0.73 10.73 10.10
N ASP A 9 0.00 9.96 9.30
CA ASP A 9 0.53 8.74 8.72
C ASP A 9 1.58 9.08 7.65
N PHE A 10 2.35 8.09 7.22
CA PHE A 10 3.44 8.29 6.27
C PHE A 10 3.05 7.90 4.84
N ASP A 11 2.80 6.62 4.59
CA ASP A 11 2.49 6.08 3.27
C ASP A 11 1.11 6.59 2.80
N GLY A 12 1.04 7.09 1.56
CA GLY A 12 -0.16 7.67 0.98
C GLY A 12 -0.59 9.02 1.57
N VAL A 13 0.09 9.50 2.62
CA VAL A 13 -0.23 10.76 3.31
C VAL A 13 0.91 11.78 3.19
N ILE A 14 2.12 11.44 3.65
CA ILE A 14 3.32 12.28 3.49
C ILE A 14 4.05 11.94 2.20
N ALA A 15 4.07 10.67 1.80
CA ALA A 15 4.76 10.20 0.60
C ALA A 15 3.87 9.27 -0.23
N ASP A 16 3.89 9.43 -1.55
CA ASP A 16 3.22 8.54 -2.52
C ASP A 16 4.10 7.29 -2.75
N THR A 17 4.03 6.36 -1.81
CA THR A 17 4.86 5.13 -1.78
C THR A 17 4.13 3.93 -2.36
N GLU A 18 2.83 4.04 -2.62
CA GLU A 18 1.95 3.01 -3.13
C GLU A 18 2.42 2.42 -4.48
N PRO A 19 2.94 3.21 -5.44
CA PRO A 19 3.52 2.64 -6.66
C PRO A 19 4.76 1.79 -6.40
N ALA A 20 5.59 2.17 -5.41
CA ALA A 20 6.78 1.41 -5.04
C ALA A 20 6.41 0.11 -4.31
N HIS A 21 5.40 0.17 -3.44
CA HIS A 21 4.83 -1.03 -2.82
C HIS A 21 4.28 -2.00 -3.87
N LEU A 22 3.50 -1.51 -4.84
CA LEU A 22 3.00 -2.35 -5.95
C LEU A 22 4.14 -3.03 -6.71
N ALA A 23 5.18 -2.28 -7.09
CA ALA A 23 6.33 -2.84 -7.80
C ALA A 23 7.00 -3.96 -7.00
N ALA A 24 7.20 -3.76 -5.70
CA ALA A 24 7.76 -4.78 -4.82
C ALA A 24 6.88 -6.04 -4.73
N PHE A 25 5.55 -5.88 -4.65
CA PHE A 25 4.62 -7.02 -4.69
C PHE A 25 4.71 -7.77 -6.01
N GLN A 26 4.74 -7.05 -7.14
CA GLN A 26 4.86 -7.66 -8.47
C GLN A 26 6.17 -8.43 -8.64
N ASP A 27 7.28 -7.88 -8.16
CA ASP A 27 8.60 -8.52 -8.21
C ASP A 27 8.61 -9.85 -7.44
N VAL A 28 8.07 -9.87 -6.22
CA VAL A 28 7.99 -11.09 -5.39
C VAL A 28 7.04 -12.12 -5.99
N LEU A 29 5.88 -11.69 -6.51
CA LEU A 29 4.87 -12.59 -7.06
C LEU A 29 5.28 -13.20 -8.41
N ALA A 30 6.10 -12.50 -9.19
CA ALA A 30 6.57 -12.97 -10.50
C ALA A 30 7.24 -14.35 -10.40
N ASP A 31 8.03 -14.59 -9.36
CA ASP A 31 8.73 -15.87 -9.12
C ASP A 31 7.77 -17.04 -8.82
N THR A 32 6.52 -16.76 -8.46
CA THR A 32 5.48 -17.75 -8.17
C THR A 32 4.57 -18.04 -9.36
N GLY A 33 4.74 -17.32 -10.48
CA GLY A 33 3.84 -17.37 -11.64
C GLY A 33 2.52 -16.62 -11.43
N LEU A 34 2.38 -15.87 -10.34
CA LEU A 34 1.24 -15.02 -10.07
C LEU A 34 1.49 -13.61 -10.64
N SER A 35 0.42 -12.99 -11.15
CA SER A 35 0.43 -11.59 -11.56
C SER A 35 -0.51 -10.78 -10.67
N LEU A 36 -0.09 -9.58 -10.32
CA LEU A 36 -0.90 -8.61 -9.58
C LEU A 36 -1.08 -7.37 -10.45
N SER A 37 -2.33 -7.09 -10.83
CA SER A 37 -2.64 -5.87 -11.57
C SER A 37 -2.66 -4.66 -10.64
N THR A 38 -2.38 -3.48 -11.19
CA THR A 38 -2.52 -2.22 -10.45
C THR A 38 -3.95 -2.06 -9.90
N GLY A 39 -4.97 -2.37 -10.69
CA GLY A 39 -6.37 -2.29 -10.26
C GLY A 39 -6.65 -3.20 -9.07
N ASP A 40 -6.29 -4.49 -9.16
CA ASP A 40 -6.48 -5.43 -8.05
C ASP A 40 -5.72 -5.00 -6.80
N TYR A 41 -4.51 -4.45 -6.95
CA TYR A 41 -3.74 -3.93 -5.84
C TYR A 41 -4.49 -2.80 -5.11
N TYR A 42 -4.88 -1.74 -5.83
CA TYR A 42 -5.57 -0.61 -5.20
C TYR A 42 -6.97 -0.96 -4.67
N ASP A 43 -7.70 -1.84 -5.36
CA ASP A 43 -9.09 -2.15 -5.01
C ASP A 43 -9.22 -3.20 -3.89
N ARG A 44 -8.21 -4.06 -3.69
CA ARG A 44 -8.36 -5.27 -2.85
C ARG A 44 -7.20 -5.51 -1.88
N TYR A 45 -5.99 -5.11 -2.23
CA TYR A 45 -4.78 -5.47 -1.46
C TYR A 45 -4.06 -4.28 -0.84
N LEU A 46 -4.42 -3.04 -1.18
CA LEU A 46 -3.85 -1.85 -0.59
C LEU A 46 -4.28 -1.75 0.88
N GLY A 47 -3.29 -1.68 1.79
CA GLY A 47 -3.53 -1.63 3.23
C GLY A 47 -4.08 -2.95 3.82
N TYR A 48 -3.96 -4.06 3.09
CA TYR A 48 -4.36 -5.38 3.58
C TYR A 48 -3.38 -5.83 4.67
N ASP A 49 -3.90 -6.14 5.86
CA ASP A 49 -3.11 -6.53 7.02
C ASP A 49 -3.12 -8.05 7.26
N ASP A 50 -2.34 -8.51 8.23
CA ASP A 50 -2.25 -9.93 8.60
C ASP A 50 -3.49 -10.42 9.40
N ALA A 51 -4.41 -9.54 9.78
CA ALA A 51 -5.53 -9.86 10.67
C ALA A 51 -6.76 -10.38 9.92
N GLY A 52 -6.89 -10.08 8.62
CA GLY A 52 -7.94 -10.59 7.73
C GLY A 52 -9.24 -9.79 7.75
#